data_AF-A0A0S6W4I6-F1
#
_entry.id   AF-A0A0S6W4I6-F1
#
_cell.length_a   1.000
_cell.length_b   1.000
_cell.length_c   1.000
_cell.angle_alpha   90.00
_cell.angle_beta   90.00
_cell.angle_gamma   90.00
#
_symmetry.space_group_name_H-M   'P 1'
#
loop_
_entity.id
_entity.type
_entity.pdbx_description
1 polymer ?
#
loop_
_entity_poly.entity_id
_entity_poly.type
_entity_poly.pdbx_seq_one_letter_code
_entity_poly.pdbx_strand_id
1 'polypeptide(L)'
;MIHFAYPNTNTRHKETIFIGCGRFIAATEPPGAEYREASPKITRSLETIFEAAASFAPEALENSPRIYEKQDRPYETYQGDSMSLAYLLALIHRFRSLILTDATGDIWCTGDIVRQPGTPKRFIVQPVEPDGFKIKLAAFLAPDNLDRLFIAPFANLGKNTSVLADKINIFEVANVRHVPFEQGNTRKTLLLVGSEELEHVINLLFVAPVKQPISLDKTPVQSKSSSLKTKKGIFIGIGVIILSLSSIFIAYINKEATVIEDKRNANIVKHLRSEPMTVSSDEAQQIFGLDKNWRPYKYIKNDFENRGNVVVDHATGLMWQKSGSPNTMAYQEVQAYIDKLNRDRFGSYNDWRLPTIPELMSLLEPTKANDVYIDPSTFDATQRWCWSSDPVTGLEFTWRIVFSTCQVYWSGQHTNIFVRAVRP
;
A
#
# COMPACT_ATOMS: atom_id res chain seq x y z
N MET A 1 28.11 -8.47 2.98
CA MET A 1 27.61 -7.59 4.06
C MET A 1 26.93 -6.43 3.35
N ILE A 2 25.61 -6.25 3.56
CA ILE A 2 24.85 -5.21 2.87
C ILE A 2 24.79 -3.99 3.77
N HIS A 3 25.15 -2.82 3.24
CA HIS A 3 24.96 -1.54 3.92
C HIS A 3 23.80 -0.77 3.28
N PHE A 4 23.19 0.11 4.06
CA PHE A 4 22.39 1.21 3.51
C PHE A 4 23.32 2.41 3.30
N ALA A 5 23.74 2.61 2.06
CA ALA A 5 24.61 3.70 1.67
C ALA A 5 23.80 4.98 1.45
N TYR A 6 24.28 6.11 1.97
CA TYR A 6 23.70 7.42 1.72
C TYR A 6 24.74 8.29 0.98
N PRO A 7 24.52 8.59 -0.31
CA PRO A 7 25.45 9.42 -1.08
C PRO A 7 25.33 10.87 -0.63
N ASN A 8 26.48 11.52 -0.46
CA ASN A 8 26.52 12.89 0.05
C ASN A 8 27.28 13.85 -0.86
N THR A 9 26.89 15.11 -0.76
CA THR A 9 27.42 16.21 -1.55
C THR A 9 27.79 17.36 -0.62
N ASN A 10 28.79 18.16 -1.02
CA ASN A 10 29.17 19.35 -0.30
C ASN A 10 29.27 20.52 -1.27
N THR A 11 28.78 21.69 -0.88
CA THR A 11 28.88 22.91 -1.69
C THR A 11 30.07 23.73 -1.21
N ARG A 12 31.09 23.84 -2.06
CA ARG A 12 32.30 24.63 -1.80
C ARG A 12 32.49 25.62 -2.94
N HIS A 13 32.79 26.89 -2.63
CA HIS A 13 33.03 27.92 -3.63
C HIS A 13 31.94 28.04 -4.72
N LYS A 14 30.65 27.84 -4.34
CA LYS A 14 29.47 27.83 -5.21
C LYS A 14 29.34 26.62 -6.15
N GLU A 15 30.20 25.60 -6.00
CA GLU A 15 30.07 24.34 -6.72
C GLU A 15 29.67 23.22 -5.75
N THR A 16 28.65 22.45 -6.10
CA THR A 16 28.26 21.25 -5.36
C THR A 16 29.03 20.06 -5.92
N ILE A 17 29.77 19.36 -5.06
CA ILE A 17 30.59 18.21 -5.44
C ILE A 17 30.16 16.95 -4.69
N PHE A 18 30.34 15.79 -5.32
CA PHE A 18 30.17 14.50 -4.67
C PHE A 18 31.35 14.24 -3.71
N ILE A 19 31.04 13.91 -2.45
CA ILE A 19 32.07 13.66 -1.42
C ILE A 19 32.19 12.20 -1.01
N GLY A 20 31.42 11.31 -1.64
CA GLY A 20 31.38 9.88 -1.32
C GLY A 20 30.08 9.46 -0.63
N CYS A 21 30.05 8.22 -0.16
CA CYS A 21 28.96 7.65 0.60
C CYS A 21 29.34 7.44 2.07
N GLY A 22 28.38 7.72 2.94
CA GLY A 22 28.36 7.07 4.24
C GLY A 22 27.54 5.79 4.17
N ARG A 23 27.78 4.87 5.09
CA ARG A 23 27.18 3.53 5.12
C ARG A 23 26.69 3.21 6.52
N PHE A 24 25.42 2.89 6.65
CA PHE A 24 24.86 2.37 7.89
C PHE A 24 24.74 0.85 7.85
N ILE A 25 25.04 0.23 8.99
CA ILE A 25 24.86 -1.21 9.20
C ILE A 25 24.39 -1.49 10.63
N ALA A 26 23.44 -2.41 10.76
CA ALA A 26 23.06 -2.97 12.05
C ALA A 26 24.03 -4.10 12.42
N ALA A 27 24.71 -3.98 13.56
CA ALA A 27 25.62 -5.01 14.06
C ALA A 27 25.67 -4.99 15.60
N THR A 28 26.03 -6.12 16.21
CA THR A 28 26.22 -6.19 17.67
C THR A 28 27.49 -5.49 18.11
N GLU A 29 28.52 -5.52 17.27
CA GLU A 29 29.84 -4.93 17.46
C GLU A 29 30.29 -4.25 16.16
N PRO A 30 31.21 -3.27 16.19
CA PRO A 30 31.68 -2.61 14.97
C PRO A 30 32.32 -3.63 14.01
N PRO A 31 31.91 -3.68 12.73
CA PRO A 31 32.47 -4.62 11.77
C PRO A 31 33.99 -4.46 11.51
N GLY A 32 34.55 -3.29 11.82
CA GLY A 32 35.95 -2.95 11.62
C GLY A 32 36.32 -1.66 12.34
N ALA A 33 37.62 -1.37 12.43
CA ALA A 33 38.15 -0.19 13.14
C ALA A 33 37.72 1.14 12.50
N GLU A 34 37.33 1.12 11.23
CA GLU A 34 36.83 2.30 10.52
C GLU A 34 35.35 2.62 10.80
N TYR A 35 34.66 1.75 11.53
CA TYR A 35 33.27 1.94 11.92
C TYR A 35 33.17 2.64 13.27
N ARG A 36 32.24 3.58 13.39
CA ARG A 36 31.86 4.23 14.64
C ARG A 36 30.37 4.06 14.87
N GLU A 37 29.92 4.14 16.12
CA GLU A 37 28.49 4.16 16.40
C GLU A 37 27.83 5.35 15.67
N ALA A 38 26.72 5.10 14.99
CA ALA A 38 26.12 6.07 14.10
C ALA A 38 25.48 7.21 14.90
N SER A 39 25.84 8.44 14.56
CA SER A 39 25.21 9.66 15.05
C SER A 39 24.90 10.54 13.83
N PRO A 40 23.82 10.21 13.08
CA PRO A 40 23.56 10.84 11.79
C PRO A 40 23.23 12.33 11.95
N LYS A 41 23.90 13.17 11.17
CA LYS A 41 23.73 14.63 11.17
C LYS A 41 22.58 15.05 10.25
N ILE A 42 21.37 14.65 10.63
CA ILE A 42 20.12 15.01 9.93
C ILE A 42 19.65 16.38 10.40
N THR A 43 19.27 17.23 9.46
CA THR A 43 19.00 18.65 9.72
C THR A 43 17.60 18.91 10.25
N ARG A 44 16.60 18.12 9.88
CA ARG A 44 15.20 18.33 10.31
C ARG A 44 14.85 17.65 11.62
N SER A 45 14.71 16.32 11.62
CA SER A 45 14.29 15.60 12.83
C SER A 45 14.73 14.15 12.83
N LEU A 46 15.68 13.83 13.71
CA LEU A 46 16.05 12.45 14.00
C LEU A 46 14.93 11.72 14.76
N GLU A 47 14.15 12.45 15.57
CA GLU A 47 13.00 11.92 16.30
C GLU A 47 11.95 11.34 15.35
N THR A 48 11.63 12.04 14.27
CA THR A 48 10.67 11.56 13.26
C THR A 48 11.10 10.24 12.63
N ILE A 49 12.40 10.01 12.48
CA ILE A 49 12.92 8.74 11.95
C ILE A 49 12.76 7.61 12.98
N PHE A 50 12.99 7.90 14.27
CA PHE A 50 12.75 6.93 15.33
C PHE A 50 11.26 6.61 15.47
N GLU A 51 10.37 7.60 15.37
CA GLU A 51 8.93 7.38 15.34
C GLU A 51 8.52 6.51 14.14
N ALA A 52 9.09 6.77 12.95
CA ALA A 52 8.86 5.95 11.77
C ALA A 52 9.32 4.51 11.98
N ALA A 53 10.54 4.32 12.49
CA ALA A 53 11.08 3.00 12.79
C ALA A 53 10.19 2.25 13.80
N ALA A 54 9.74 2.91 14.86
CA ALA A 54 8.84 2.33 15.86
C ALA A 54 7.46 2.00 15.28
N SER A 55 6.98 2.77 14.29
CA SER A 55 5.72 2.50 13.61
C SER A 55 5.82 1.31 12.67
N PHE A 56 6.91 1.21 11.91
CA PHE A 56 7.08 0.16 10.91
C PHE A 56 7.64 -1.14 11.47
N ALA A 57 8.39 -1.09 12.57
CA ALA A 57 8.95 -2.23 13.28
C ALA A 57 8.64 -2.15 14.80
N PRO A 58 7.35 -2.21 15.20
CA PRO A 58 6.95 -2.13 16.61
C PRO A 58 7.45 -3.31 17.45
N GLU A 59 7.88 -4.41 16.82
CA GLU A 59 8.49 -5.57 17.45
C GLU A 59 9.90 -5.33 18.00
N ALA A 60 10.41 -4.11 17.93
CA ALA A 60 11.72 -3.76 18.44
C ALA A 60 11.86 -4.08 19.95
N LEU A 61 12.84 -4.93 20.31
CA LEU A 61 13.10 -5.37 21.69
C LEU A 61 14.22 -4.57 22.38
N GLU A 62 14.26 -4.61 23.71
CA GLU A 62 15.46 -4.24 24.48
C GLU A 62 16.62 -5.22 24.15
N ASN A 63 17.85 -4.70 23.96
CA ASN A 63 19.08 -5.42 23.53
C ASN A 63 19.30 -5.61 22.01
N SER A 64 18.89 -4.64 21.21
CA SER A 64 18.96 -4.72 19.75
C SER A 64 20.31 -4.27 19.18
N PRO A 65 20.77 -4.84 18.04
CA PRO A 65 22.02 -4.44 17.36
C PRO A 65 22.13 -2.91 17.25
N ARG A 66 23.34 -2.37 17.47
CA ARG A 66 23.58 -0.94 17.27
C ARG A 66 23.70 -0.64 15.78
N ILE A 67 23.52 0.63 15.41
CA ILE A 67 23.85 1.08 14.07
C ILE A 67 25.27 1.61 14.08
N TYR A 68 26.10 1.10 13.19
CA TYR A 68 27.44 1.60 12.94
C TYR A 68 27.49 2.31 11.59
N GLU A 69 28.38 3.29 11.52
CA GLU A 69 28.62 4.13 10.36
C GLU A 69 30.08 4.03 9.91
N LYS A 70 30.27 3.92 8.59
CA LYS A 70 31.55 4.13 7.90
C LYS A 70 31.35 5.16 6.80
N GLN A 71 32.36 5.99 6.55
CA GLN A 71 32.36 6.99 5.47
C GLN A 71 33.54 6.78 4.54
N ASP A 72 33.33 6.95 3.24
CA ASP A 72 34.42 6.89 2.23
C ASP A 72 35.50 7.93 2.52
N ARG A 73 35.10 9.10 3.00
CA ARG A 73 36.00 10.23 3.32
C ARG A 73 35.71 10.74 4.73
N PRO A 74 36.30 10.14 5.78
CA PRO A 74 35.96 10.45 7.17
C PRO A 74 36.33 11.88 7.62
N TYR A 75 37.14 12.59 6.84
CA TYR A 75 37.51 13.99 7.03
C TYR A 75 36.51 14.98 6.41
N GLU A 76 35.58 14.50 5.58
CA GLU A 76 34.50 15.31 5.03
C GLU A 76 33.31 15.39 5.98
N THR A 77 32.56 16.49 5.93
CA THR A 77 31.33 16.62 6.70
C THR A 77 30.17 16.00 5.93
N TYR A 78 29.71 14.84 6.40
CA TYR A 78 28.47 14.25 5.93
C TYR A 78 27.31 14.76 6.80
N GLN A 79 26.39 15.51 6.20
CA GLN A 79 25.18 16.03 6.83
C GLN A 79 24.05 16.16 5.81
N GLY A 80 22.85 16.44 6.31
CA GLY A 80 21.68 16.75 5.47
C GLY A 80 20.65 15.63 5.40
N ASP A 81 19.46 16.00 4.96
CA ASP A 81 18.26 15.16 5.04
C ASP A 81 18.28 13.96 4.07
N SER A 82 19.24 13.88 3.16
CA SER A 82 19.36 12.74 2.25
C SER A 82 19.75 11.43 2.93
N MET A 83 20.21 11.47 4.18
CA MET A 83 20.55 10.26 4.93
C MET A 83 19.36 9.64 5.68
N SER A 84 18.21 10.33 5.75
CA SER A 84 17.08 9.91 6.57
C SER A 84 16.54 8.53 6.15
N LEU A 85 16.33 8.30 4.86
CA LEU A 85 15.86 7.01 4.36
C LEU A 85 16.86 5.87 4.66
N ALA A 86 18.16 6.09 4.44
CA ALA A 86 19.19 5.09 4.72
C ALA A 86 19.22 4.69 6.19
N TYR A 87 19.12 5.69 7.08
CA TYR A 87 19.14 5.47 8.51
C TYR A 87 17.88 4.75 9.00
N LEU A 88 16.70 5.12 8.49
CA LEU A 88 15.44 4.41 8.78
C LEU A 88 15.52 2.93 8.40
N LEU A 89 15.99 2.62 7.19
CA LEU A 89 16.10 1.23 6.74
C LEU A 89 17.12 0.46 7.58
N ALA A 90 18.24 1.08 7.97
CA ALA A 90 19.19 0.47 8.90
C ALA A 90 18.56 0.17 10.27
N LEU A 91 17.73 1.07 10.81
CA LEU A 91 17.00 0.85 12.06
C LEU A 91 16.03 -0.34 11.97
N ILE A 92 15.30 -0.48 10.86
CA ILE A 92 14.40 -1.62 10.63
C ILE A 92 15.21 -2.92 10.48
N HIS A 93 16.36 -2.84 9.81
CA HIS A 93 17.24 -3.99 9.60
C HIS A 93 17.83 -4.58 10.89
N ARG A 94 17.83 -3.83 12.00
CA ARG A 94 18.18 -4.37 13.34
C ARG A 94 17.32 -5.56 13.75
N PHE A 95 16.10 -5.64 13.19
CA PHE A 95 15.06 -6.58 13.58
C PHE A 95 14.61 -7.48 12.45
N ARG A 96 14.65 -6.97 11.22
CA ARG A 96 14.15 -7.67 10.04
C ARG A 96 15.29 -8.05 9.11
N SER A 97 15.27 -9.32 8.70
CA SER A 97 16.16 -9.82 7.65
C SER A 97 15.77 -9.24 6.30
N LEU A 98 16.76 -8.97 5.45
CA LEU A 98 16.54 -8.57 4.07
C LEU A 98 16.04 -9.75 3.23
N ILE A 99 15.11 -9.49 2.30
CA ILE A 99 14.64 -10.45 1.30
C ILE A 99 15.61 -10.55 0.12
N LEU A 100 16.50 -9.56 -0.05
CA LEU A 100 17.43 -9.46 -1.17
C LEU A 100 18.56 -10.49 -1.07
N THR A 101 18.34 -11.69 -1.60
CA THR A 101 19.34 -12.78 -1.61
C THR A 101 20.43 -12.59 -2.66
N ASP A 102 20.13 -11.87 -3.76
CA ASP A 102 21.01 -11.77 -4.93
C ASP A 102 21.63 -10.37 -5.10
N ALA A 103 21.32 -9.43 -4.20
CA ALA A 103 21.90 -8.09 -4.22
C ALA A 103 23.36 -8.15 -3.76
N THR A 104 24.28 -7.85 -4.68
CA THR A 104 25.69 -7.66 -4.38
C THR A 104 25.98 -6.17 -4.17
N GLY A 105 26.64 -5.83 -3.07
CA GLY A 105 27.05 -4.45 -2.75
C GLY A 105 26.12 -3.73 -1.79
N ASP A 106 26.21 -2.40 -1.79
CA ASP A 106 25.40 -1.54 -0.95
C ASP A 106 24.08 -1.14 -1.61
N ILE A 107 23.07 -0.89 -0.78
CA ILE A 107 21.80 -0.32 -1.21
C ILE A 107 21.91 1.19 -1.04
N TRP A 108 22.00 1.92 -2.14
CA TRP A 108 22.02 3.38 -2.12
C TRP A 108 20.62 3.91 -1.81
N CYS A 109 20.55 4.91 -0.94
CA CYS A 109 19.30 5.52 -0.49
C CYS A 109 19.44 7.04 -0.45
N THR A 110 18.45 7.75 -0.96
CA THR A 110 18.29 9.19 -0.73
C THR A 110 16.81 9.49 -0.51
N GLY A 111 16.53 10.54 0.25
CA GLY A 111 15.17 10.93 0.60
C GLY A 111 15.07 11.31 2.06
N ASP A 112 14.30 12.36 2.33
CA ASP A 112 14.00 12.75 3.70
C ASP A 112 12.75 12.05 4.21
N ILE A 113 12.70 11.77 5.51
CA ILE A 113 11.54 11.17 6.16
C ILE A 113 10.88 12.23 7.00
N VAL A 114 9.65 12.59 6.65
CA VAL A 114 8.86 13.53 7.43
C VAL A 114 7.54 12.91 7.86
N ARG A 115 7.03 13.35 9.00
CA ARG A 115 5.67 13.04 9.42
C ARG A 115 4.70 13.89 8.61
N GLN A 116 3.66 13.26 8.07
CA GLN A 116 2.61 13.98 7.40
C GLN A 116 1.80 14.78 8.43
N PRO A 117 1.63 16.11 8.26
CA PRO A 117 0.85 16.91 9.18
C PRO A 117 -0.57 16.38 9.34
N GLY A 118 -1.11 16.42 10.57
CA GLY A 118 -2.50 16.02 10.85
C GLY A 118 -2.76 14.51 10.91
N THR A 119 -1.78 13.65 10.63
CA THR A 119 -1.94 12.18 10.71
C THR A 119 -0.90 11.56 11.66
N PRO A 120 -1.32 11.01 12.81
CA PRO A 120 -0.41 10.25 13.68
C PRO A 120 0.16 9.04 12.93
N LYS A 121 1.48 8.85 13.02
CA LYS A 121 2.21 7.69 12.48
C LYS A 121 2.21 7.52 10.94
N ARG A 122 1.86 8.56 10.18
CA ARG A 122 2.02 8.56 8.73
C ARG A 122 3.31 9.28 8.35
N PHE A 123 4.21 8.55 7.70
CA PHE A 123 5.53 9.03 7.32
C PHE A 123 5.68 8.99 5.81
N ILE A 124 6.20 10.07 5.24
CA ILE A 124 6.36 10.22 3.79
C ILE A 124 7.83 10.40 3.44
N VAL A 125 8.19 9.97 2.23
CA VAL A 125 9.52 10.21 1.65
C VAL A 125 9.46 11.50 0.82
N GLN A 126 10.19 12.52 1.25
CA GLN A 126 10.30 13.78 0.53
C GLN A 126 11.49 13.80 -0.43
N PRO A 127 11.36 14.54 -1.56
CA PRO A 127 12.47 14.77 -2.45
C PRO A 127 13.59 15.54 -1.74
N VAL A 128 14.82 15.27 -2.16
CA VAL A 128 16.01 16.03 -1.75
C VAL A 128 16.27 17.18 -2.73
N GLU A 129 17.26 18.02 -2.41
CA GLU A 129 17.67 19.13 -3.29
C GLU A 129 18.02 18.61 -4.71
N PRO A 130 17.40 19.15 -5.78
CA PRO A 130 17.52 18.62 -7.14
C PRO A 130 18.94 18.55 -7.72
N ASP A 131 19.79 19.55 -7.50
CA ASP A 131 21.13 19.56 -8.08
C ASP A 131 22.05 18.55 -7.39
N GLY A 132 21.95 18.45 -6.07
CA GLY A 132 22.58 17.41 -5.27
C GLY A 132 22.11 16.01 -5.70
N PHE A 133 20.83 15.83 -6.03
CA PHE A 133 20.34 14.55 -6.55
C PHE A 133 21.00 14.17 -7.89
N LYS A 134 21.11 15.11 -8.85
CA LYS A 134 21.76 14.84 -10.14
C LYS A 134 23.20 14.36 -9.96
N ILE A 135 23.94 14.97 -9.04
CA ILE A 135 25.32 14.60 -8.73
C ILE A 135 25.38 13.20 -8.11
N LYS A 136 24.50 12.89 -7.16
CA LYS A 136 24.39 11.56 -6.53
C LYS A 136 24.04 10.48 -7.55
N LEU A 137 23.11 10.77 -8.45
CA LEU A 137 22.72 9.85 -9.53
C LEU A 137 23.88 9.64 -10.50
N ALA A 138 24.60 10.68 -10.90
CA ALA A 138 25.78 10.55 -11.76
C ALA A 138 26.87 9.67 -11.10
N ALA A 139 27.13 9.86 -9.81
CA ALA A 139 28.05 9.03 -9.04
C ALA A 139 27.57 7.57 -8.94
N PHE A 140 26.27 7.35 -8.73
CA PHE A 140 25.71 6.01 -8.72
C PHE A 140 25.91 5.29 -10.07
N LEU A 141 25.75 6.01 -11.17
CA LEU A 141 25.87 5.50 -12.54
C LEU A 141 27.32 5.39 -13.04
N ALA A 142 28.29 5.85 -12.25
CA ALA A 142 29.69 5.82 -12.65
C ALA A 142 30.17 4.35 -12.87
N PRO A 143 31.01 4.09 -13.89
CA PRO A 143 31.44 2.73 -14.24
C PRO A 143 32.22 1.99 -13.13
N ASP A 144 32.89 2.74 -12.27
CA ASP A 144 33.67 2.25 -11.13
C ASP A 144 32.80 1.95 -9.90
N ASN A 145 31.57 2.43 -9.86
CA ASN A 145 30.61 2.03 -8.84
C ASN A 145 29.98 0.68 -9.20
N LEU A 146 30.20 -0.33 -8.38
CA LEU A 146 29.66 -1.68 -8.57
C LEU A 146 28.27 -1.88 -7.96
N ASP A 147 27.80 -0.94 -7.13
CA ASP A 147 26.50 -1.04 -6.48
C ASP A 147 25.36 -0.95 -7.51
N ARG A 148 24.30 -1.72 -7.25
CA ARG A 148 23.28 -2.01 -8.26
C ARG A 148 21.90 -1.47 -7.94
N LEU A 149 21.63 -1.06 -6.70
CA LEU A 149 20.32 -0.56 -6.30
C LEU A 149 20.45 0.84 -5.73
N PHE A 150 19.70 1.77 -6.30
CA PHE A 150 19.49 3.10 -5.75
C PHE A 150 18.00 3.32 -5.51
N ILE A 151 17.61 3.55 -4.26
CA ILE A 151 16.27 3.93 -3.85
C ILE A 151 16.21 5.44 -3.70
N ALA A 152 15.30 6.08 -4.43
CA ALA A 152 15.21 7.54 -4.47
C ALA A 152 13.74 8.02 -4.61
N PRO A 153 13.42 9.25 -4.18
CA PRO A 153 12.07 9.79 -4.32
C PRO A 153 11.73 10.02 -5.79
N PHE A 154 10.54 9.60 -6.22
CA PHE A 154 10.07 9.75 -7.60
C PHE A 154 10.16 11.20 -8.09
N ALA A 155 9.79 12.15 -7.24
CA ALA A 155 9.80 13.58 -7.53
C ALA A 155 11.19 14.14 -7.89
N ASN A 156 12.29 13.46 -7.53
CA ASN A 156 13.63 13.90 -7.88
C ASN A 156 14.05 13.56 -9.32
N LEU A 157 13.40 12.62 -10.00
CA LEU A 157 13.80 12.20 -11.35
C LEU A 157 13.28 13.15 -12.45
N GLY A 158 12.10 13.76 -12.24
CA GLY A 158 11.50 14.72 -13.16
C GLY A 158 11.31 14.16 -14.58
N LYS A 159 11.69 14.93 -15.61
CA LYS A 159 11.55 14.53 -17.03
C LYS A 159 12.67 13.60 -17.54
N ASN A 160 13.68 13.27 -16.72
CA ASN A 160 14.86 12.53 -17.16
C ASN A 160 14.65 11.01 -17.29
N THR A 161 13.47 10.51 -16.91
CA THR A 161 13.14 9.08 -16.87
C THR A 161 13.34 8.40 -18.23
N SER A 162 12.94 9.03 -19.33
CA SER A 162 13.05 8.46 -20.68
C SER A 162 14.50 8.26 -21.13
N VAL A 163 15.38 9.22 -20.84
CA VAL A 163 16.80 9.16 -21.23
C VAL A 163 17.56 8.07 -20.46
N LEU A 164 17.14 7.80 -19.23
CA LEU A 164 17.79 6.83 -18.34
C LEU A 164 17.24 5.41 -18.53
N ALA A 165 15.97 5.26 -18.94
CA ALA A 165 15.32 3.95 -19.11
C ALA A 165 16.06 3.03 -20.10
N ASP A 166 16.75 3.60 -21.10
CA ASP A 166 17.55 2.82 -22.05
C ASP A 166 18.86 2.30 -21.45
N LYS A 167 19.33 2.87 -20.32
CA LYS A 167 20.65 2.60 -19.73
C LYS A 167 20.58 1.78 -18.45
N ILE A 168 19.53 1.98 -17.67
CA ILE A 168 19.32 1.34 -16.37
C ILE A 168 17.88 0.85 -16.25
N ASN A 169 17.64 -0.04 -15.30
CA ASN A 169 16.27 -0.41 -14.96
C ASN A 169 15.68 0.67 -14.07
N ILE A 170 14.46 1.11 -14.35
CA ILE A 170 13.74 2.08 -13.53
C ILE A 170 12.40 1.48 -13.17
N PHE A 171 12.10 1.44 -11.88
CA PHE A 171 10.83 0.93 -11.39
C PHE A 171 10.26 1.86 -10.36
N GLU A 172 8.94 2.03 -10.39
CA GLU A 172 8.19 2.62 -9.28
C GLU A 172 7.84 1.52 -8.28
N VAL A 173 8.05 1.79 -6.99
CA VAL A 173 7.82 0.83 -5.91
C VAL A 173 6.40 0.27 -5.95
N ALA A 174 5.39 1.10 -6.20
CA ALA A 174 3.99 0.68 -6.30
C ALA A 174 3.74 -0.41 -7.37
N ASN A 175 4.61 -0.54 -8.36
CA ASN A 175 4.44 -1.45 -9.50
C ASN A 175 5.28 -2.73 -9.37
N VAL A 176 5.97 -2.94 -8.24
CA VAL A 176 6.95 -4.02 -8.07
C VAL A 176 6.65 -4.84 -6.82
N ARG A 177 6.67 -6.18 -6.98
CA ARG A 177 6.44 -7.14 -5.88
C ARG A 177 7.70 -7.69 -5.23
N HIS A 178 8.81 -7.69 -5.97
CA HIS A 178 10.15 -8.08 -5.51
C HIS A 178 11.15 -7.22 -6.26
N VAL A 179 12.25 -6.81 -5.64
CA VAL A 179 13.28 -6.05 -6.36
C VAL A 179 13.76 -6.91 -7.54
N PRO A 180 13.60 -6.47 -8.80
CA PRO A 180 13.78 -7.31 -9.97
C PRO A 180 15.26 -7.42 -10.31
N PHE A 181 15.98 -8.21 -9.52
CA PHE A 181 17.27 -8.74 -9.91
C PHE A 181 17.03 -10.01 -10.71
N GLU A 182 17.02 -9.90 -12.03
CA GLU A 182 17.02 -11.08 -12.89
C GLU A 182 18.37 -11.79 -12.77
N GLN A 183 18.36 -13.12 -12.70
CA GLN A 183 19.60 -13.91 -12.70
C GLN A 183 20.45 -13.58 -13.92
N GLY A 184 21.72 -13.21 -13.69
CA GLY A 184 22.67 -12.84 -14.74
C GLY A 184 22.54 -11.42 -15.28
N ASN A 185 21.49 -10.68 -14.93
CA ASN A 185 21.37 -9.26 -15.26
C ASN A 185 22.31 -8.48 -14.32
N THR A 186 23.18 -7.64 -14.88
CA THR A 186 24.15 -6.80 -14.14
C THR A 186 23.78 -5.31 -14.18
N ARG A 187 22.66 -4.94 -14.82
CA ARG A 187 22.23 -3.54 -14.88
C ARG A 187 22.00 -2.98 -13.48
N LYS A 188 22.30 -1.68 -13.38
CA LYS A 188 21.89 -0.84 -12.26
C LYS A 188 20.37 -0.64 -12.29
N THR A 189 19.79 -0.53 -11.11
CA THR A 189 18.37 -0.38 -10.88
C THR A 189 18.13 0.86 -10.04
N LEU A 190 17.28 1.75 -10.54
CA LEU A 190 16.74 2.89 -9.81
C LEU A 190 15.30 2.56 -9.40
N LEU A 191 15.07 2.48 -8.10
CA LEU A 191 13.77 2.21 -7.50
C LEU A 191 13.18 3.52 -6.97
N LEU A 192 12.13 4.00 -7.63
CA LEU A 192 11.49 5.27 -7.36
C LEU A 192 10.37 5.11 -6.34
N VAL A 193 10.43 5.92 -5.29
CA VAL A 193 9.51 5.90 -4.16
C VAL A 193 8.58 7.11 -4.27
N GLY A 194 7.28 6.88 -4.39
CA GLY A 194 6.26 7.91 -4.20
C GLY A 194 6.23 8.41 -2.76
N SER A 195 5.68 9.62 -2.53
CA SER A 195 5.72 10.23 -1.19
C SER A 195 5.11 9.36 -0.10
N GLU A 196 4.03 8.63 -0.40
CA GLU A 196 3.32 7.78 0.55
C GLU A 196 3.67 6.29 0.44
N GLU A 197 4.76 5.94 -0.25
CA GLU A 197 5.11 4.55 -0.55
C GLU A 197 6.16 3.95 0.39
N LEU A 198 6.44 4.62 1.52
CA LEU A 198 7.48 4.18 2.46
C LEU A 198 7.22 2.77 3.01
N GLU A 199 5.96 2.44 3.32
CA GLU A 199 5.60 1.09 3.76
C GLU A 199 5.87 0.03 2.68
N HIS A 200 5.62 0.36 1.41
CA HIS A 200 5.88 -0.55 0.30
C HIS A 200 7.38 -0.81 0.13
N VAL A 201 8.23 0.22 0.31
CA VAL A 201 9.69 0.03 0.33
C VAL A 201 10.10 -0.96 1.42
N ILE A 202 9.53 -0.82 2.62
CA ILE A 202 9.85 -1.69 3.76
C ILE A 202 9.42 -3.13 3.48
N ASN A 203 8.20 -3.33 2.99
CA ASN A 203 7.67 -4.65 2.65
C ASN A 203 8.41 -5.32 1.48
N LEU A 204 8.98 -4.51 0.58
CA LEU A 204 9.79 -5.01 -0.53
C LEU A 204 11.18 -5.47 -0.09
N LEU A 205 11.77 -4.80 0.89
CA LEU A 205 13.14 -5.05 1.35
C LEU A 205 13.23 -6.06 2.48
N PHE A 206 12.25 -6.11 3.37
CA PHE A 206 12.35 -6.82 4.64
C PHE A 206 11.32 -7.93 4.79
N VAL A 207 11.74 -9.04 5.39
CA VAL A 207 10.84 -10.12 5.79
C VAL A 207 9.83 -9.57 6.81
N ALA A 208 8.54 -9.82 6.57
CA ALA A 208 7.48 -9.43 7.47
C ALA A 208 7.65 -10.12 8.84
N PRO A 209 7.26 -9.47 9.96
CA PRO A 209 7.39 -10.06 11.28
C PRO A 209 6.60 -11.36 11.39
N VAL A 210 7.23 -12.37 12.00
CA VAL A 210 6.54 -13.62 12.35
C VAL A 210 5.56 -13.30 13.47
N LYS A 211 4.25 -13.38 13.20
CA LYS A 211 3.24 -13.32 14.27
C LYS A 211 3.47 -14.51 15.19
N GLN A 212 3.98 -14.28 16.40
CA GLN A 212 4.02 -15.33 17.41
C GLN A 212 2.57 -15.78 17.71
N PRO A 213 2.30 -17.10 17.83
CA PRO A 213 1.01 -17.56 18.31
C PRO A 213 0.81 -17.03 19.73
N ILE A 214 -0.33 -16.39 19.98
CA ILE A 214 -0.74 -16.02 21.33
C ILE A 214 -0.89 -17.32 22.13
N SER A 215 0.04 -17.61 23.03
CA SER A 215 -0.13 -18.68 24.02
C SER A 215 -1.22 -18.26 24.99
N LEU A 216 -2.41 -18.82 24.84
CA LEU A 216 -3.45 -18.80 25.86
C LEU A 216 -3.01 -19.72 27.01
N ASP A 217 -2.06 -19.28 27.82
CA ASP A 217 -1.75 -19.93 29.07
C ASP A 217 -2.65 -19.34 30.16
N LYS A 218 -3.83 -19.94 30.34
CA LYS A 218 -4.67 -19.71 31.51
C LYS A 218 -4.40 -20.85 32.50
N THR A 219 -3.33 -20.73 33.29
CA THR A 219 -3.25 -21.45 34.57
C THR A 219 -4.27 -20.84 35.54
N PRO A 220 -5.23 -21.60 36.08
CA PRO A 220 -6.16 -21.09 37.09
C PRO A 220 -5.47 -20.97 38.45
N VAL A 221 -5.52 -19.78 39.04
CA VAL A 221 -5.19 -19.55 40.45
C VAL A 221 -6.21 -20.31 41.30
N GLN A 222 -5.73 -21.28 42.08
CA GLN A 222 -6.50 -21.98 43.11
C GLN A 222 -6.78 -21.03 44.28
N SER A 223 -8.05 -20.88 44.65
CA SER A 223 -8.45 -20.54 46.02
C SER A 223 -9.18 -21.74 46.64
N LYS A 224 -8.70 -22.13 47.84
CA LYS A 224 -9.20 -23.25 48.65
C LYS A 224 -10.38 -22.80 49.51
N SER A 225 -11.44 -23.62 49.56
CA SER A 225 -12.10 -24.10 50.80
C SER A 225 -13.28 -25.02 50.41
N SER A 226 -13.13 -26.35 50.50
CA SER A 226 -13.57 -27.23 51.61
C SER A 226 -15.05 -27.10 52.01
N SER A 227 -15.92 -28.05 51.63
CA SER A 227 -16.18 -29.28 52.41
C SER A 227 -17.52 -29.98 52.07
N LEU A 228 -17.52 -31.31 52.27
CA LEU A 228 -18.65 -32.20 52.66
C LEU A 228 -19.72 -32.66 51.62
N LYS A 229 -19.43 -33.84 51.05
CA LYS A 229 -20.16 -35.14 51.12
C LYS A 229 -21.70 -35.20 51.01
N THR A 230 -22.15 -35.84 49.92
CA THR A 230 -23.11 -36.98 49.79
C THR A 230 -24.29 -37.16 50.79
N LYS A 231 -25.54 -37.19 50.28
CA LYS A 231 -26.39 -38.42 50.12
C LYS A 231 -27.87 -38.13 49.74
N LYS A 232 -28.35 -38.94 48.78
CA LYS A 232 -29.70 -39.50 48.48
C LYS A 232 -30.97 -38.98 49.21
N GLY A 233 -32.05 -38.77 48.44
CA GLY A 233 -33.42 -39.16 48.85
C GLY A 233 -34.60 -38.28 48.41
N ILE A 234 -35.25 -38.67 47.30
CA ILE A 234 -36.71 -38.76 47.00
C ILE A 234 -37.68 -37.60 47.40
N PHE A 235 -38.32 -37.07 46.33
CA PHE A 235 -39.61 -36.38 46.14
C PHE A 235 -40.64 -36.28 47.27
N ILE A 236 -41.20 -35.06 47.48
CA ILE A 236 -42.65 -34.75 47.47
C ILE A 236 -42.88 -33.29 46.98
N GLY A 237 -43.53 -33.15 45.82
CA GLY A 237 -44.68 -32.24 45.57
C GLY A 237 -44.51 -30.71 45.37
N ILE A 238 -45.30 -30.21 44.41
CA ILE A 238 -45.68 -28.80 44.12
C ILE A 238 -44.64 -28.03 43.29
N GLY A 239 -44.88 -27.51 42.09
CA GLY A 239 -46.07 -27.38 41.25
C GLY A 239 -45.80 -26.26 40.24
N VAL A 240 -45.95 -26.55 38.94
CA VAL A 240 -46.10 -25.59 37.82
C VAL A 240 -44.82 -24.79 37.44
N ILE A 241 -44.63 -24.62 36.12
CA ILE A 241 -43.57 -23.86 35.40
C ILE A 241 -42.40 -24.71 34.85
N ILE A 242 -42.68 -25.75 34.05
CA ILE A 242 -41.76 -26.24 33.00
C ILE A 242 -42.58 -26.60 31.76
N LEU A 243 -43.21 -25.62 31.10
CA LEU A 243 -43.80 -25.80 29.76
C LEU A 243 -43.82 -24.49 28.91
N SER A 244 -43.09 -23.44 29.31
CA SER A 244 -43.01 -22.19 28.53
C SER A 244 -41.64 -21.90 27.91
N LEU A 245 -40.58 -22.64 28.29
CA LEU A 245 -39.22 -22.37 27.78
C LEU A 245 -38.80 -23.25 26.59
N SER A 246 -39.46 -24.39 26.35
CA SER A 246 -39.16 -25.24 25.17
C SER A 246 -39.77 -24.69 23.87
N SER A 247 -40.99 -24.14 23.94
CA SER A 247 -41.65 -23.55 22.77
C SER A 247 -41.00 -22.24 22.31
N ILE A 248 -40.50 -21.43 23.25
CA ILE A 248 -39.77 -20.19 22.93
C ILE A 248 -38.40 -20.52 22.32
N PHE A 249 -37.72 -21.55 22.83
CA PHE A 249 -36.41 -21.97 22.31
C PHE A 249 -36.53 -22.61 20.91
N ILE A 250 -37.55 -23.43 20.67
CA ILE A 250 -37.81 -24.01 19.33
C ILE A 250 -38.29 -22.93 18.34
N ALA A 251 -39.10 -21.95 18.79
CA ALA A 251 -39.47 -20.81 17.95
C ALA A 251 -38.27 -19.88 17.66
N TYR A 252 -37.34 -19.73 18.60
CA TYR A 252 -36.10 -18.96 18.41
C TYR A 252 -35.14 -19.65 17.44
N ILE A 253 -34.94 -20.96 17.59
CA ILE A 253 -34.13 -21.78 16.67
C ILE A 253 -34.74 -21.83 15.28
N ASN A 254 -36.07 -21.99 15.16
CA ASN A 254 -36.74 -21.99 13.85
C ASN A 254 -36.78 -20.60 13.20
N LYS A 255 -36.85 -19.52 13.99
CA LYS A 255 -36.72 -18.14 13.49
C LYS A 255 -35.30 -17.87 13.00
N GLU A 256 -34.26 -18.36 13.68
CA GLU A 256 -32.90 -18.25 13.18
C GLU A 256 -32.66 -19.12 11.93
N ALA A 257 -33.19 -20.35 11.90
CA ALA A 257 -33.05 -21.24 10.74
C ALA A 257 -33.79 -20.70 9.50
N THR A 258 -35.01 -20.18 9.65
CA THR A 258 -35.73 -19.49 8.56
C THR A 258 -35.04 -18.19 8.18
N VAL A 259 -34.49 -17.40 9.11
CA VAL A 259 -33.66 -16.22 8.79
C VAL A 259 -32.34 -16.59 8.08
N ILE A 260 -31.83 -17.81 8.27
CA ILE A 260 -30.59 -18.29 7.63
C ILE A 260 -30.87 -18.89 6.24
N GLU A 261 -31.99 -19.59 6.03
CA GLU A 261 -32.41 -20.11 4.72
C GLU A 261 -33.00 -19.03 3.81
N ASP A 262 -33.80 -18.10 4.35
CA ASP A 262 -34.38 -16.95 3.62
C ASP A 262 -33.31 -15.90 3.26
N LYS A 263 -32.14 -15.93 3.93
CA LYS A 263 -30.95 -15.14 3.52
C LYS A 263 -30.09 -15.81 2.45
N ARG A 264 -30.31 -17.07 2.12
CA ARG A 264 -29.50 -17.79 1.11
C ARG A 264 -30.14 -17.86 -0.27
N ASN A 265 -31.44 -17.62 -0.42
CA ASN A 265 -32.09 -17.61 -1.72
C ASN A 265 -33.06 -16.43 -1.87
N ALA A 266 -32.74 -15.57 -2.85
CA ALA A 266 -33.52 -14.45 -3.37
C ALA A 266 -33.54 -13.15 -2.54
N ASN A 267 -32.73 -12.17 -2.94
CA ASN A 267 -33.22 -11.02 -3.72
C ASN A 267 -32.19 -9.88 -3.81
N ILE A 268 -31.73 -9.62 -5.05
CA ILE A 268 -31.35 -8.33 -5.64
C ILE A 268 -30.19 -7.61 -4.94
N VAL A 269 -29.07 -7.37 -5.65
CA VAL A 269 -28.11 -6.32 -5.27
C VAL A 269 -28.89 -5.01 -5.34
N LYS A 270 -29.56 -4.65 -4.25
CA LYS A 270 -30.52 -3.56 -4.19
C LYS A 270 -29.72 -2.26 -4.05
N HIS A 271 -29.17 -1.88 -5.19
CA HIS A 271 -28.46 -0.64 -5.46
C HIS A 271 -27.05 -0.55 -4.85
N LEU A 272 -26.05 -0.55 -5.73
CA LEU A 272 -24.71 -0.08 -5.39
C LEU A 272 -24.78 1.42 -5.07
N ARG A 273 -23.94 1.88 -4.15
CA ARG A 273 -23.90 3.30 -3.80
C ARG A 273 -23.52 4.12 -5.03
N SER A 274 -24.36 5.08 -5.42
CA SER A 274 -24.13 5.99 -6.54
C SER A 274 -23.56 7.35 -6.12
N GLU A 275 -23.80 7.77 -4.88
CA GLU A 275 -23.33 9.04 -4.34
C GLU A 275 -21.88 8.95 -3.85
N PRO A 276 -20.98 9.87 -4.25
CA PRO A 276 -19.60 9.94 -3.76
C PRO A 276 -19.49 9.88 -2.24
N MET A 277 -18.47 9.19 -1.73
CA MET A 277 -18.15 9.13 -0.31
C MET A 277 -16.67 9.42 -0.11
N THR A 278 -16.37 10.40 0.73
CA THR A 278 -15.01 10.64 1.20
C THR A 278 -14.63 9.56 2.19
N VAL A 279 -13.62 8.76 1.87
CA VAL A 279 -13.22 7.58 2.64
C VAL A 279 -11.75 7.68 3.02
N SER A 280 -11.44 7.47 4.30
CA SER A 280 -10.06 7.42 4.79
C SER A 280 -9.38 6.12 4.37
N SER A 281 -8.04 6.11 4.26
CA SER A 281 -7.30 4.88 3.97
C SER A 281 -7.53 3.78 5.01
N ASP A 282 -7.73 4.18 6.27
CA ASP A 282 -7.80 3.26 7.41
C ASP A 282 -9.15 2.54 7.47
N GLU A 283 -10.22 3.20 6.99
CA GLU A 283 -11.57 2.65 6.99
C GLU A 283 -11.95 2.02 5.64
N ALA A 284 -11.18 2.28 4.57
CA ALA A 284 -11.50 1.86 3.22
C ALA A 284 -11.72 0.35 3.07
N GLN A 285 -10.89 -0.47 3.70
CA GLN A 285 -11.06 -1.93 3.66
C GLN A 285 -12.40 -2.36 4.26
N GLN A 286 -12.84 -1.70 5.34
CA GLN A 286 -14.13 -2.00 5.95
C GLN A 286 -15.29 -1.45 5.12
N ILE A 287 -15.21 -0.19 4.70
CA ILE A 287 -16.28 0.53 3.99
C ILE A 287 -16.52 -0.08 2.60
N PHE A 288 -15.45 -0.39 1.86
CA PHE A 288 -15.56 -0.99 0.53
C PHE A 288 -15.67 -2.52 0.57
N GLY A 289 -15.44 -3.16 1.71
CA GLY A 289 -15.51 -4.63 1.83
C GLY A 289 -14.35 -5.33 1.13
N LEU A 290 -13.13 -4.96 1.51
CA LEU A 290 -11.88 -5.46 0.93
C LEU A 290 -11.10 -6.36 1.90
N ASP A 291 -10.38 -7.33 1.32
CA ASP A 291 -9.42 -8.15 2.03
C ASP A 291 -8.12 -7.40 2.35
N LYS A 292 -7.22 -8.08 3.08
CA LYS A 292 -5.88 -7.55 3.42
C LYS A 292 -5.01 -7.21 2.20
N ASN A 293 -5.37 -7.69 1.02
CA ASN A 293 -4.68 -7.43 -0.25
C ASN A 293 -5.39 -6.35 -1.08
N TRP A 294 -6.36 -5.64 -0.49
CA TRP A 294 -7.17 -4.61 -1.13
C TRP A 294 -8.05 -5.13 -2.27
N ARG A 295 -8.43 -6.41 -2.23
CA ARG A 295 -9.35 -7.04 -3.20
C ARG A 295 -10.75 -7.17 -2.63
N PRO A 296 -11.82 -7.12 -3.45
CA PRO A 296 -13.18 -7.36 -2.98
C PRO A 296 -13.34 -8.73 -2.30
N TYR A 297 -14.07 -8.79 -1.19
CA TYR A 297 -14.52 -10.07 -0.61
C TYR A 297 -15.57 -10.79 -1.47
N LYS A 298 -16.32 -10.02 -2.27
CA LYS A 298 -17.45 -10.50 -3.06
C LYS A 298 -17.37 -9.92 -4.47
N TYR A 299 -17.74 -10.74 -5.43
CA TYR A 299 -17.84 -10.38 -6.84
C TYR A 299 -19.30 -10.50 -7.27
N ILE A 300 -19.70 -9.66 -8.22
CA ILE A 300 -21.05 -9.70 -8.79
C ILE A 300 -20.97 -10.54 -10.06
N LYS A 301 -21.92 -11.47 -10.23
CA LYS A 301 -22.11 -12.14 -11.50
C LYS A 301 -22.95 -11.22 -12.38
N ASN A 302 -22.30 -10.45 -13.25
CA ASN A 302 -22.97 -9.50 -14.12
C ASN A 302 -23.78 -10.19 -15.22
N ASP A 303 -24.73 -9.45 -15.79
CA ASP A 303 -25.54 -9.85 -16.95
C ASP A 303 -25.46 -8.73 -17.99
N PHE A 304 -24.37 -8.75 -18.77
CA PHE A 304 -24.03 -7.70 -19.72
C PHE A 304 -24.76 -7.83 -21.06
N GLU A 305 -25.46 -6.78 -21.44
CA GLU A 305 -26.02 -6.59 -22.77
C GLU A 305 -25.25 -5.50 -23.53
N ASN A 306 -24.64 -5.87 -24.64
CA ASN A 306 -23.87 -4.95 -25.48
C ASN A 306 -24.78 -4.14 -26.41
N ARG A 307 -24.74 -2.81 -26.32
CA ARG A 307 -25.54 -1.90 -27.18
C ARG A 307 -24.62 -0.91 -27.91
N GLY A 308 -23.63 -1.45 -28.63
CA GLY A 308 -22.67 -0.67 -29.38
C GLY A 308 -21.60 -0.04 -28.49
N ASN A 309 -21.73 1.26 -28.21
CA ASN A 309 -20.76 2.02 -27.41
C ASN A 309 -21.06 2.02 -25.90
N VAL A 310 -22.18 1.42 -25.50
CA VAL A 310 -22.62 1.28 -24.11
C VAL A 310 -22.90 -0.18 -23.78
N VAL A 311 -22.81 -0.52 -22.49
CA VAL A 311 -23.10 -1.85 -21.95
C VAL A 311 -24.13 -1.70 -20.84
N VAL A 312 -25.22 -2.44 -20.90
CA VAL A 312 -26.21 -2.51 -19.82
C VAL A 312 -25.88 -3.72 -18.96
N ASP A 313 -25.82 -3.56 -17.65
CA ASP A 313 -25.69 -4.68 -16.72
C ASP A 313 -27.01 -4.88 -15.97
N HIS A 314 -27.76 -5.91 -16.37
CA HIS A 314 -29.07 -6.22 -15.77
C HIS A 314 -28.96 -6.67 -14.31
N ALA A 315 -27.78 -7.12 -13.86
CA ALA A 315 -27.56 -7.54 -12.47
C ALA A 315 -27.49 -6.35 -11.50
N THR A 316 -26.95 -5.22 -11.93
CA THR A 316 -26.78 -4.01 -11.11
C THR A 316 -27.77 -2.91 -11.46
N GLY A 317 -28.39 -2.99 -12.63
CA GLY A 317 -29.21 -1.91 -13.19
C GLY A 317 -28.37 -0.70 -13.61
N LEU A 318 -27.08 -0.90 -13.89
CA LEU A 318 -26.19 0.18 -14.34
C LEU A 318 -25.92 0.06 -15.83
N MET A 319 -25.67 1.20 -16.47
CA MET A 319 -25.19 1.27 -17.83
C MET A 319 -23.83 1.95 -17.88
N TRP A 320 -22.91 1.36 -18.63
CA TRP A 320 -21.50 1.71 -18.66
C TRP A 320 -21.06 2.19 -20.03
N GLN A 321 -20.12 3.13 -20.04
CA GLN A 321 -19.33 3.41 -21.24
C GLN A 321 -18.43 2.20 -21.56
N LYS A 322 -18.59 1.61 -22.74
CA LYS A 322 -17.92 0.36 -23.12
C LYS A 322 -16.40 0.48 -23.22
N SER A 323 -15.90 1.52 -23.90
CA SER A 323 -14.46 1.73 -24.07
C SER A 323 -13.84 2.67 -23.03
N GLY A 324 -14.67 3.36 -22.24
CA GLY A 324 -14.25 4.46 -21.37
C GLY A 324 -13.57 5.61 -22.13
N SER A 325 -12.79 6.44 -21.43
CA SER A 325 -12.01 7.52 -22.02
C SER A 325 -10.90 7.02 -22.94
N PRO A 326 -10.64 7.72 -24.07
CA PRO A 326 -9.62 7.31 -25.03
C PRO A 326 -8.19 7.49 -24.50
N ASN A 327 -7.99 8.45 -23.58
CA ASN A 327 -6.73 8.72 -22.93
C ASN A 327 -6.92 8.77 -21.41
N THR A 328 -5.82 8.58 -20.68
CA THR A 328 -5.72 8.87 -19.25
C THR A 328 -5.75 10.38 -19.01
N MET A 329 -6.33 10.83 -17.89
CA MET A 329 -6.42 12.24 -17.53
C MET A 329 -6.25 12.46 -16.02
N ALA A 330 -5.85 13.67 -15.65
CA ALA A 330 -5.80 14.09 -14.25
C ALA A 330 -7.22 14.22 -13.70
N TYR A 331 -7.38 14.05 -12.38
CA TYR A 331 -8.70 14.05 -11.75
C TYR A 331 -9.47 15.37 -11.97
N GLN A 332 -8.74 16.49 -12.02
CA GLN A 332 -9.30 17.82 -12.28
C GLN A 332 -9.94 17.95 -13.68
N GLU A 333 -9.54 17.10 -14.63
CA GLU A 333 -10.06 17.10 -16.01
C GLU A 333 -11.28 16.19 -16.16
N VAL A 334 -11.56 15.33 -15.18
CA VAL A 334 -12.60 14.31 -15.24
C VAL A 334 -13.99 14.92 -15.37
N GLN A 335 -14.28 16.00 -14.65
CA GLN A 335 -15.58 16.67 -14.75
C GLN A 335 -15.82 17.20 -16.16
N ALA A 336 -14.81 17.79 -16.80
CA ALA A 336 -14.92 18.29 -18.16
C ALA A 336 -15.17 17.16 -19.17
N TYR A 337 -14.58 15.97 -18.94
CA TYR A 337 -14.85 14.77 -19.74
C TYR A 337 -16.29 14.28 -19.58
N ILE A 338 -16.80 14.18 -18.35
CA ILE A 338 -18.18 13.80 -18.06
C ILE A 338 -19.17 14.80 -18.68
N ASP A 339 -18.92 16.10 -18.51
CA ASP A 339 -19.75 17.15 -19.08
C ASP A 339 -19.78 17.08 -20.61
N LYS A 340 -18.64 16.72 -21.24
CA LYS A 340 -18.58 16.51 -22.68
C LYS A 340 -19.46 15.32 -23.12
N LEU A 341 -19.38 14.18 -22.43
CA LEU A 341 -20.25 13.03 -22.73
C LEU A 341 -21.74 13.42 -22.67
N ASN A 342 -22.10 14.21 -21.65
CA ASN A 342 -23.48 14.65 -21.45
C ASN A 342 -23.95 15.67 -22.49
N ARG A 343 -23.12 16.65 -22.84
CA ARG A 343 -23.41 17.60 -23.92
C ARG A 343 -23.57 16.91 -25.28
N ASP A 344 -22.70 15.94 -25.57
CA ASP A 344 -22.69 15.22 -26.84
C ASP A 344 -23.77 14.11 -26.91
N ARG A 345 -24.51 13.90 -25.82
CA ARG A 345 -25.48 12.82 -25.67
C ARG A 345 -24.90 11.44 -26.01
N PHE A 346 -23.72 11.13 -25.46
CA PHE A 346 -23.04 9.88 -25.76
C PHE A 346 -23.96 8.66 -25.51
N GLY A 347 -24.07 7.77 -26.49
CA GLY A 347 -24.99 6.63 -26.43
C GLY A 347 -26.48 7.00 -26.41
N SER A 348 -26.83 8.23 -26.80
CA SER A 348 -28.17 8.84 -26.69
C SER A 348 -28.58 9.25 -25.27
N TYR A 349 -27.63 9.37 -24.34
CA TYR A 349 -27.87 9.71 -22.93
C TYR A 349 -27.05 10.93 -22.47
N ASN A 350 -27.54 11.66 -21.47
CA ASN A 350 -26.95 12.92 -20.99
C ASN A 350 -26.82 13.03 -19.45
N ASP A 351 -26.88 11.90 -18.77
CA ASP A 351 -26.83 11.71 -17.32
C ASP A 351 -25.66 10.80 -16.90
N TRP A 352 -24.59 10.78 -17.69
CA TRP A 352 -23.33 10.13 -17.36
C TRP A 352 -22.67 10.80 -16.16
N ARG A 353 -22.07 9.98 -15.31
CA ARG A 353 -21.29 10.41 -14.16
C ARG A 353 -20.06 9.54 -13.96
N LEU A 354 -19.18 10.00 -13.09
CA LEU A 354 -18.06 9.20 -12.60
C LEU A 354 -18.59 8.14 -11.59
N PRO A 355 -18.17 6.88 -11.70
CA PRO A 355 -18.65 5.80 -10.84
C PRO A 355 -18.03 5.85 -9.45
N THR A 356 -18.71 5.30 -8.46
CA THR A 356 -18.13 5.07 -7.13
C THR A 356 -17.27 3.79 -7.11
N ILE A 357 -16.53 3.55 -6.02
CA ILE A 357 -15.77 2.30 -5.84
C ILE A 357 -16.67 1.06 -5.86
N PRO A 358 -17.80 0.98 -5.12
CA PRO A 358 -18.71 -0.16 -5.22
C PRO A 358 -19.19 -0.46 -6.64
N GLU A 359 -19.45 0.58 -7.44
CA GLU A 359 -19.86 0.42 -8.83
C GLU A 359 -18.71 -0.10 -9.69
N LEU A 360 -17.50 0.47 -9.60
CA LEU A 360 -16.34 -0.05 -10.33
C LEU A 360 -15.97 -1.47 -9.91
N MET A 361 -16.08 -1.79 -8.62
CA MET A 361 -15.84 -3.14 -8.09
C MET A 361 -16.82 -4.16 -8.67
N SER A 362 -18.03 -3.74 -9.05
CA SER A 362 -19.00 -4.63 -9.70
C SER A 362 -18.56 -5.12 -11.07
N LEU A 363 -17.56 -4.49 -11.69
CA LEU A 363 -16.96 -4.91 -12.95
C LEU A 363 -15.75 -5.83 -12.75
N LEU A 364 -15.30 -6.05 -11.51
CA LEU A 364 -14.16 -6.94 -11.25
C LEU A 364 -14.59 -8.40 -11.39
N GLU A 365 -13.72 -9.17 -12.04
CA GLU A 365 -13.83 -10.63 -12.14
C GLU A 365 -12.91 -11.31 -11.13
N PRO A 366 -13.29 -12.44 -10.53
CA PRO A 366 -12.42 -13.18 -9.61
C PRO A 366 -11.23 -13.85 -10.32
N THR A 367 -11.34 -14.07 -11.63
CA THR A 367 -10.33 -14.71 -12.47
C THR A 367 -9.81 -13.75 -13.54
N LYS A 368 -8.50 -13.78 -13.75
CA LYS A 368 -7.83 -12.91 -14.73
C LYS A 368 -8.07 -13.43 -16.16
N ALA A 369 -8.44 -12.54 -17.08
CA ALA A 369 -8.54 -12.80 -18.52
C ALA A 369 -7.81 -11.70 -19.29
N ASN A 370 -7.00 -12.05 -20.28
CA ASN A 370 -6.17 -11.08 -21.06
C ASN A 370 -5.39 -10.09 -20.18
N ASP A 371 -4.78 -10.61 -19.11
CA ASP A 371 -4.02 -9.82 -18.14
C ASP A 371 -4.78 -8.74 -17.36
N VAL A 372 -6.12 -8.80 -17.33
CA VAL A 372 -6.98 -7.95 -16.51
C VAL A 372 -8.05 -8.76 -15.78
N TYR A 373 -8.64 -8.17 -14.74
CA TYR A 373 -9.71 -8.71 -13.90
C TYR A 373 -11.02 -7.99 -14.22
N ILE A 374 -11.32 -7.82 -15.50
CA ILE A 374 -12.59 -7.31 -16.05
C ILE A 374 -12.85 -8.12 -17.32
N ASP A 375 -14.10 -8.36 -17.68
CA ASP A 375 -14.45 -9.07 -18.91
C ASP A 375 -13.90 -8.34 -20.17
N PRO A 376 -12.84 -8.88 -20.81
CA PRO A 376 -12.20 -8.22 -21.95
C PRO A 376 -12.99 -8.41 -23.26
N SER A 377 -14.03 -9.26 -23.27
CA SER A 377 -14.93 -9.40 -24.41
C SER A 377 -16.00 -8.30 -24.43
N THR A 378 -16.32 -7.77 -23.25
CA THR A 378 -17.31 -6.70 -23.07
C THR A 378 -16.66 -5.31 -23.03
N PHE A 379 -15.56 -5.16 -22.28
CA PHE A 379 -14.91 -3.87 -22.04
C PHE A 379 -13.52 -3.76 -22.66
N ASP A 380 -13.10 -2.52 -22.93
CA ASP A 380 -11.74 -2.25 -23.38
C ASP A 380 -10.71 -2.58 -22.29
N ALA A 381 -9.96 -3.67 -22.50
CA ALA A 381 -8.95 -4.19 -21.58
C ALA A 381 -7.70 -3.29 -21.45
N THR A 382 -7.53 -2.28 -22.31
CA THR A 382 -6.45 -1.28 -22.17
C THR A 382 -6.68 -0.36 -20.97
N GLN A 383 -7.93 -0.22 -20.52
CA GLN A 383 -8.30 0.54 -19.32
C GLN A 383 -7.94 -0.22 -18.04
N ARG A 384 -6.65 -0.32 -17.75
CA ARG A 384 -6.13 -1.12 -16.62
C ARG A 384 -6.42 -0.54 -15.24
N TRP A 385 -6.87 0.72 -15.16
CA TRP A 385 -7.25 1.40 -13.93
C TRP A 385 -8.22 2.54 -14.23
N CYS A 386 -9.20 2.76 -13.36
CA CYS A 386 -10.19 3.82 -13.52
C CYS A 386 -10.40 4.63 -12.24
N TRP A 387 -10.53 5.94 -12.40
CA TRP A 387 -10.93 6.85 -11.33
C TRP A 387 -12.33 6.51 -10.82
N SER A 388 -12.50 6.55 -9.50
CA SER A 388 -13.83 6.65 -8.90
C SER A 388 -14.15 8.10 -8.56
N SER A 389 -15.38 8.35 -8.13
CA SER A 389 -15.83 9.61 -7.57
C SER A 389 -15.59 9.73 -6.07
N ASP A 390 -14.95 8.75 -5.43
CA ASP A 390 -14.72 8.71 -3.99
C ASP A 390 -13.39 9.39 -3.64
N PRO A 391 -13.39 10.54 -2.96
CA PRO A 391 -12.15 11.20 -2.54
C PRO A 391 -11.53 10.48 -1.33
N VAL A 392 -10.23 10.66 -1.13
CA VAL A 392 -9.56 10.24 0.10
C VAL A 392 -9.69 11.36 1.13
N THR A 393 -10.05 11.02 2.37
CA THR A 393 -10.19 12.00 3.46
C THR A 393 -8.92 12.81 3.67
N GLY A 394 -9.04 14.15 3.62
CA GLY A 394 -7.99 15.08 4.01
C GLY A 394 -6.80 15.18 3.06
N LEU A 395 -6.87 14.59 1.87
CA LEU A 395 -5.79 14.52 0.89
C LEU A 395 -6.28 14.91 -0.52
N GLU A 396 -5.40 15.43 -1.37
CA GLU A 396 -5.65 15.63 -2.81
C GLU A 396 -5.50 14.31 -3.60
N PHE A 397 -6.16 13.27 -3.11
CA PHE A 397 -6.14 11.92 -3.67
C PHE A 397 -7.57 11.44 -3.87
N THR A 398 -7.74 10.56 -4.86
CA THR A 398 -9.02 9.93 -5.16
C THR A 398 -8.82 8.42 -5.22
N TRP A 399 -9.81 7.67 -4.77
CA TRP A 399 -9.85 6.23 -4.93
C TRP A 399 -9.94 5.84 -6.42
N ARG A 400 -9.40 4.68 -6.75
CA ARG A 400 -9.40 4.08 -8.08
C ARG A 400 -9.48 2.57 -7.99
N ILE A 401 -9.99 1.96 -9.05
CA ILE A 401 -9.88 0.52 -9.27
C ILE A 401 -8.66 0.23 -10.13
N VAL A 402 -8.00 -0.91 -9.88
CA VAL A 402 -6.87 -1.42 -10.67
C VAL A 402 -7.27 -2.78 -11.25
N PHE A 403 -7.79 -2.77 -12.47
CA PHE A 403 -8.22 -3.96 -13.18
C PHE A 403 -7.05 -4.91 -13.50
N SER A 404 -5.80 -4.45 -13.60
CA SER A 404 -4.67 -5.36 -13.83
C SER A 404 -4.32 -6.25 -12.63
N THR A 405 -4.67 -5.83 -11.41
CA THR A 405 -4.32 -6.53 -10.16
C THR A 405 -5.51 -6.91 -9.29
N CYS A 406 -6.73 -6.51 -9.66
CA CYS A 406 -7.98 -6.72 -8.92
C CYS A 406 -8.05 -5.92 -7.60
N GLN A 407 -7.39 -4.76 -7.53
CA GLN A 407 -7.22 -4.03 -6.27
C GLN A 407 -7.93 -2.67 -6.28
N VAL A 408 -8.33 -2.22 -5.11
CA VAL A 408 -8.79 -0.86 -4.85
C VAL A 408 -7.66 -0.09 -4.18
N TYR A 409 -7.23 1.00 -4.81
CA TYR A 409 -6.16 1.87 -4.30
C TYR A 409 -6.57 3.33 -4.46
N TRP A 410 -5.67 4.25 -4.11
CA TRP A 410 -5.83 5.68 -4.36
C TRP A 410 -4.65 6.21 -5.15
N SER A 411 -4.81 7.37 -5.76
CA SER A 411 -3.73 8.06 -6.48
C SER A 411 -3.90 9.56 -6.36
N GLY A 412 -2.79 10.29 -6.42
CA GLY A 412 -2.82 11.75 -6.36
C GLY A 412 -3.60 12.29 -7.55
N GLN A 413 -4.38 13.35 -7.35
CA GLN A 413 -5.29 13.90 -8.35
C GLN A 413 -4.58 14.44 -9.61
N HIS A 414 -3.26 14.61 -9.59
CA HIS A 414 -2.43 14.95 -10.76
C HIS A 414 -2.01 13.75 -11.60
N THR A 415 -2.33 12.51 -11.17
CA THR A 415 -1.99 11.29 -11.91
C THR A 415 -2.93 11.12 -13.10
N ASN A 416 -2.40 10.69 -14.24
CA ASN A 416 -3.22 10.38 -15.40
C ASN A 416 -3.79 8.96 -15.30
N ILE A 417 -5.11 8.85 -15.14
CA ILE A 417 -5.86 7.59 -15.02
C ILE A 417 -7.09 7.62 -15.95
N PHE A 418 -7.56 6.46 -16.42
CA PHE A 418 -8.74 6.39 -17.30
C PHE A 418 -10.04 6.71 -16.54
N VAL A 419 -11.06 7.09 -17.28
CA VAL A 419 -12.42 7.26 -16.78
C VAL A 419 -13.34 6.29 -17.52
N ARG A 420 -14.19 5.59 -16.77
CA ARG A 420 -15.28 4.79 -17.34
C ARG A 420 -16.59 5.32 -16.78
N ALA A 421 -17.31 6.09 -17.58
CA ALA A 421 -18.55 6.70 -17.11
C ALA A 421 -19.64 5.65 -16.88
N VAL A 422 -20.49 5.93 -15.90
CA VAL A 422 -21.66 5.10 -15.54
C VAL A 422 -22.91 5.97 -15.51
N ARG A 423 -24.07 5.35 -15.71
CA ARG A 423 -25.39 5.92 -15.47
C ARG A 423 -26.36 4.84 -14.96
N PRO A 424 -27.49 5.22 -14.32
CA PRO A 424 -28.56 4.29 -13.97
C PRO A 424 -29.34 3.73 -15.17
#